data_AF-A0A2D7U5Q0-F1
#
_entry.id   AF-A0A2D7U5Q0-F1
#
_cell.length_a   1.000
_cell.length_b   1.000
_cell.length_c   1.000
_cell.angle_alpha   90.00
_cell.angle_beta   90.00
_cell.angle_gamma   90.00
#
_symmetry.space_group_name_H-M   'P 1'
#
loop_
_entity.id
_entity.type
_entity.pdbx_description
1 polymer ?
#
loop_
_entity_poly.entity_id
_entity_poly.type
_entity_poly.pdbx_seq_one_letter_code
_entity_poly.pdbx_strand_id
1 'polypeptide(L)'
;MTSLALLQLVSPALPVGAFSYSEGLEVLIQNGDLNDAFDLQNWIEAELQRGALRLEAAALKPLRALFQVWEGEGLGMPSDLISLDGWLLALRESAEVRAQQGQMGGS
;
A
#
# COMPACT_ATOMS: atom_id res chain seq x y z
N MET A 1 11.63 -2.17 16.66
CA MET A 1 10.39 -2.97 16.80
C MET A 1 10.75 -4.40 17.18
N THR A 2 9.95 -5.04 18.05
CA THR A 2 10.13 -6.47 18.38
C THR A 2 9.53 -7.35 17.28
N SER A 3 9.96 -8.60 17.20
CA SER A 3 9.42 -9.58 16.23
C SER A 3 7.89 -9.75 16.36
N LEU A 4 7.36 -9.72 17.58
CA LEU A 4 5.92 -9.83 17.84
C LEU A 4 5.10 -8.65 17.29
N ALA A 5 5.59 -7.41 17.46
CA ALA A 5 4.90 -6.23 16.94
C ALA A 5 4.81 -6.26 15.41
N LEU A 6 5.85 -6.76 14.73
CA LEU A 6 5.82 -6.95 13.28
C LEU A 6 4.81 -8.02 12.87
N LEU A 7 4.74 -9.15 13.59
CA LEU A 7 3.75 -10.20 13.33
C LEU A 7 2.31 -9.70 13.51
N GLN A 8 2.07 -8.82 14.48
CA GLN A 8 0.77 -8.17 14.64
C GLN A 8 0.43 -7.26 13.46
N LEU A 9 1.39 -6.49 12.95
CA LEU A 9 1.20 -5.60 11.81
C LEU A 9 0.92 -6.33 10.49
N VAL A 10 1.57 -7.48 10.26
CA VAL A 10 1.37 -8.26 9.01
C VAL A 10 0.20 -9.25 9.11
N SER A 11 -0.49 -9.29 10.25
CA SER A 11 -1.63 -10.19 10.46
C SER A 11 -2.81 -9.78 9.57
N PRO A 12 -3.41 -10.70 8.81
CA PRO A 12 -4.66 -10.44 8.08
C PRO A 12 -5.85 -10.09 8.99
N ALA A 13 -5.72 -10.33 10.30
CA ALA A 13 -6.73 -9.98 11.30
C ALA A 13 -6.59 -8.54 11.82
N LEU A 14 -5.62 -7.76 11.35
CA LEU A 14 -5.47 -6.35 11.72
C LEU A 14 -6.69 -5.56 11.22
N PRO A 15 -7.44 -4.84 12.10
CA PRO A 15 -8.73 -4.25 11.77
C PRO A 15 -8.61 -2.90 11.04
N VAL A 16 -7.79 -2.83 9.99
CA VAL A 16 -7.55 -1.61 9.19
C VAL A 16 -8.37 -1.56 7.90
N GLY A 17 -9.29 -2.51 7.71
CA GLY A 17 -10.14 -2.61 6.52
C GLY A 17 -9.69 -3.68 5.51
N ALA A 18 -10.24 -3.60 4.31
CA ALA A 18 -10.14 -4.62 3.27
C ALA A 18 -8.71 -4.78 2.68
N PHE A 19 -8.51 -5.85 1.93
CA PHE A 19 -7.26 -6.12 1.22
C PHE A 19 -7.08 -5.17 0.03
N SER A 20 -6.09 -4.28 0.12
CA SER A 20 -5.59 -3.49 -1.03
C SER A 20 -5.03 -4.40 -2.13
N TYR A 21 -4.89 -3.86 -3.35
CA TYR A 21 -4.25 -4.53 -4.49
C TYR A 21 -5.02 -5.72 -5.08
N SER A 22 -6.34 -5.79 -4.84
CA SER A 22 -7.22 -6.79 -5.47
C SER A 22 -8.09 -6.19 -6.58
N GLU A 23 -7.93 -4.89 -6.82
CA GLU A 23 -8.71 -4.14 -7.80
C GLU A 23 -8.50 -4.73 -9.21
N GLY A 24 -9.60 -4.95 -9.93
CA GLY A 24 -9.56 -5.49 -11.30
C GLY A 24 -9.42 -7.01 -11.39
N LEU A 25 -9.05 -7.72 -10.32
CA LEU A 25 -9.01 -9.20 -10.34
C LEU A 25 -10.38 -9.79 -10.71
N GLU A 26 -11.46 -9.26 -10.14
CA GLU A 26 -12.82 -9.70 -10.45
C GLU A 26 -13.14 -9.58 -11.94
N VAL A 27 -12.76 -8.46 -12.57
CA VAL A 27 -12.99 -8.20 -13.99
C VAL A 27 -12.18 -9.16 -14.85
N LEU A 28 -10.90 -9.38 -14.53
CA LEU A 28 -10.03 -10.30 -15.25
C LEU A 28 -10.53 -11.75 -15.17
N ILE A 29 -11.06 -12.17 -14.02
CA ILE A 29 -11.69 -13.49 -13.86
C ILE A 29 -12.97 -13.57 -14.69
N GLN A 30 -13.84 -12.56 -14.63
CA GLN A 30 -15.11 -12.53 -15.38
C GLN A 30 -14.89 -12.54 -16.90
N ASN A 31 -13.82 -11.91 -17.39
CA ASN A 31 -13.45 -11.90 -18.80
C ASN A 31 -12.75 -13.18 -19.27
N GLY A 32 -12.34 -14.06 -18.34
CA GLY A 32 -11.56 -15.25 -18.66
C GLY A 32 -10.09 -14.96 -18.97
N ASP A 33 -9.55 -13.82 -18.50
CA ASP A 33 -8.12 -13.48 -18.60
C ASP A 33 -7.31 -14.10 -17.44
N LEU A 34 -7.98 -14.48 -16.34
CA LEU A 34 -7.41 -15.21 -15.20
C LEU A 34 -8.26 -16.45 -14.91
N ASN A 35 -7.80 -17.64 -15.32
CA ASN A 35 -8.59 -18.88 -15.20
C ASN A 35 -7.99 -19.89 -14.22
N ASP A 36 -6.71 -19.77 -13.93
CA ASP A 36 -6.00 -20.72 -13.08
C ASP A 36 -4.93 -20.08 -12.18
N ALA A 37 -4.24 -20.93 -11.42
CA ALA A 37 -3.21 -20.49 -10.49
C ALA A 37 -1.96 -19.95 -11.20
N PHE A 38 -1.66 -20.39 -12.42
CA PHE A 38 -0.51 -19.92 -13.19
C PHE A 38 -0.77 -18.51 -13.71
N ASP A 39 -1.97 -18.25 -14.22
CA ASP A 39 -2.41 -16.91 -14.62
C ASP A 39 -2.34 -15.93 -13.43
N LEU A 40 -2.87 -16.34 -12.27
CA LEU A 40 -2.83 -15.53 -11.05
C LEU A 40 -1.40 -15.26 -10.58
N GLN A 41 -0.51 -16.26 -10.64
CA GLN A 41 0.89 -16.08 -10.29
C GLN A 41 1.55 -15.02 -11.19
N ASN A 42 1.37 -15.11 -12.50
CA ASN A 42 1.92 -14.15 -13.45
C ASN A 42 1.40 -12.73 -13.19
N TRP A 43 0.13 -12.61 -12.82
CA TRP A 43 -0.48 -11.34 -12.44
C TRP A 43 0.14 -10.75 -11.16
N ILE A 44 0.31 -11.57 -10.11
CA ILE A 44 0.95 -11.14 -8.86
C ILE A 44 2.40 -10.71 -9.12
N GLU A 45 3.15 -11.48 -9.92
CA GLU A 45 4.52 -11.12 -10.30
C GLU A 45 4.57 -9.79 -11.07
N ALA A 46 3.62 -9.56 -11.97
CA ALA A 46 3.51 -8.29 -12.68
C ALA A 46 3.26 -7.11 -11.72
N GLU A 47 2.35 -7.26 -10.75
CA GLU A 47 2.06 -6.24 -9.74
C GLU A 47 3.29 -5.96 -8.85
N LEU A 48 4.02 -7.00 -8.43
CA LEU A 48 5.25 -6.86 -7.67
C LEU A 48 6.38 -6.17 -8.45
N GLN A 49 6.46 -6.36 -9.77
CA GLN A 49 7.53 -5.81 -10.59
C GLN A 49 7.22 -4.44 -11.19
N ARG A 50 5.96 -4.15 -11.48
CA ARG A 50 5.53 -2.98 -12.27
C ARG A 50 4.32 -2.24 -11.69
N GLY A 51 3.62 -2.84 -10.75
CA GLY A 51 2.41 -2.29 -10.14
C GLY A 51 2.67 -1.25 -9.06
N ALA A 52 1.57 -0.78 -8.47
CA ALA A 52 1.60 0.24 -7.42
C ALA A 52 2.26 -0.29 -6.14
N LEU A 53 2.12 -1.59 -5.86
CA LEU A 53 2.76 -2.25 -4.72
C LEU A 53 4.28 -2.04 -4.70
N ARG A 54 4.93 -2.07 -5.87
CA ARG A 54 6.38 -1.83 -5.97
C ARG A 54 6.76 -0.42 -5.52
N LEU A 55 5.98 0.58 -5.92
CA LEU A 55 6.25 1.99 -5.61
C LEU A 55 6.04 2.25 -4.12
N GLU A 56 4.99 1.67 -3.53
CA GLU A 56 4.71 1.79 -2.10
C GLU A 56 5.75 1.07 -1.24
N ALA A 57 6.18 -0.13 -1.64
CA ALA A 57 7.28 -0.82 -0.98
C ALA A 57 8.59 -0.01 -1.03
N ALA A 58 8.88 0.65 -2.15
CA ALA A 58 10.04 1.51 -2.30
C ALA A 58 9.96 2.76 -1.39
N ALA A 59 8.75 3.26 -1.10
CA ALA A 59 8.53 4.41 -0.23
C ALA A 59 8.74 4.12 1.26
N LEU A 60 8.75 2.85 1.71
CA LEU A 60 8.98 2.50 3.11
C LEU A 60 10.33 3.01 3.66
N LYS A 61 11.38 2.99 2.84
CA LYS A 61 12.71 3.47 3.25
C LYS A 61 12.73 4.99 3.50
N PRO A 62 12.30 5.86 2.56
CA PRO A 62 12.23 7.30 2.82
C PRO A 62 11.22 7.63 3.93
N LEU A 63 10.05 6.96 4.00
CA LEU A 63 9.09 7.15 5.11
C LEU A 63 9.76 6.93 6.46
N ARG A 64 10.48 5.81 6.64
CA ARG A 64 11.20 5.53 7.89
C ARG A 64 12.21 6.63 8.24
N ALA A 65 12.95 7.14 7.27
CA ALA A 65 13.93 8.20 7.51
C ALA A 65 13.25 9.51 7.94
N LEU A 66 12.15 9.88 7.26
CA LEU A 66 11.36 11.07 7.59
C LEU A 66 10.73 10.97 8.99
N PHE A 67 10.18 9.82 9.35
CA PHE A 67 9.65 9.58 10.70
C PHE A 67 10.72 9.70 11.79
N GLN A 68 11.93 9.17 11.55
CA GLN A 68 13.03 9.28 12.51
C GLN A 68 13.48 10.73 12.77
N VAL A 69 13.53 11.55 11.72
CA VAL A 69 13.85 12.98 11.86
C VAL A 69 12.75 13.69 12.63
N TRP A 70 11.49 13.42 12.29
CA TRP A 70 10.33 14.02 12.94
C TRP A 70 10.27 13.73 14.45
N GLU A 71 10.47 12.47 14.84
CA GLU A 71 10.51 12.05 16.25
C GLU A 71 11.62 12.75 17.05
N GLY A 72 12.74 13.09 16.39
CA GLY A 72 13.89 13.75 17.04
C GLY A 72 13.76 15.26 17.16
N GLU A 73 13.07 15.92 16.23
CA GLU A 73 12.98 17.39 16.17
C GLU A 73 11.70 17.94 16.80
N GLY A 74 10.59 17.18 16.82
CA GLY A 74 9.34 17.56 17.50
C GLY A 74 8.65 18.84 16.98
N LEU A 75 9.10 19.39 15.85
CA LEU A 75 8.64 20.66 15.29
C LEU A 75 7.66 20.42 14.13
N GLY A 76 6.39 20.16 14.44
CA GLY A 76 5.30 20.08 13.45
C GLY A 76 5.43 18.94 12.42
N MET A 77 4.42 18.74 11.57
CA MET A 77 4.46 17.69 10.53
C MET A 77 5.45 18.09 9.41
N PRO A 78 6.43 17.24 9.04
CA PRO A 78 7.38 17.57 7.98
C PRO A 78 6.69 17.72 6.62
N SER A 79 7.00 18.80 5.88
CA SER A 79 6.45 19.05 4.54
C SER A 79 6.76 17.92 3.55
N ASP A 80 7.93 17.29 3.71
CA ASP A 80 8.36 16.18 2.86
C ASP A 80 7.53 14.91 3.10
N LEU A 81 7.07 14.70 4.34
CA LEU A 81 6.20 13.57 4.68
C LEU A 81 4.81 13.75 4.05
N ILE A 82 4.25 14.97 4.15
CA ILE A 82 2.98 15.33 3.50
C ILE A 82 3.09 15.21 1.97
N SER A 83 4.21 15.65 1.41
CA SER A 83 4.44 15.59 -0.04
C SER A 83 4.57 14.15 -0.55
N LEU A 84 5.27 13.29 0.20
CA LEU A 84 5.39 11.87 -0.13
C LEU A 84 4.05 11.14 -0.03
N ASP A 85 3.27 11.39 1.02
CA ASP A 85 1.90 10.87 1.17
C ASP A 85 1.01 11.28 -0.01
N GLY A 86 1.01 12.58 -0.36
CA GLY A 86 0.27 13.09 -1.50
C GLY A 86 0.70 12.48 -2.83
N TRP A 87 2.00 12.22 -3.02
CA TRP A 87 2.51 11.54 -4.21
C TRP A 87 2.03 10.08 -4.28
N LEU A 88 2.06 9.35 -3.16
CA LEU A 88 1.56 7.97 -3.10
C LEU A 88 0.06 7.90 -3.37
N LEU A 89 -0.72 8.82 -2.79
CA LEU A 89 -2.16 8.88 -3.04
C LEU A 89 -2.46 9.20 -4.51
N ALA A 90 -1.64 10.04 -5.16
CA ALA A 90 -1.78 10.37 -6.58
C ALA A 90 -1.51 9.18 -7.52
N LEU A 91 -0.80 8.13 -7.07
CA LEU A 91 -0.62 6.90 -7.85
C LEU A 91 -1.89 6.06 -7.97
N ARG A 92 -2.87 6.28 -7.10
CA ARG A 92 -4.18 5.61 -7.19
C ARG A 92 -5.02 6.31 -8.24
N GLU A 93 -5.39 5.60 -9.28
CA GLU A 93 -5.99 6.20 -10.49
C GLU A 93 -7.40 6.77 -10.22
N SER A 94 -8.28 5.99 -9.59
CA SER A 94 -9.68 6.38 -9.36
C SER A 94 -9.89 7.11 -8.03
N ALA A 95 -10.97 7.89 -7.97
CA ALA A 95 -11.34 8.61 -6.74
C ALA A 95 -11.78 7.63 -5.64
N GLU A 96 -12.42 6.53 -6.02
CA GLU A 96 -12.88 5.45 -5.14
C GLU A 96 -11.69 4.77 -4.47
N VAL A 97 -10.64 4.42 -5.23
CA VAL A 97 -9.43 3.79 -4.68
C VAL A 97 -8.68 4.76 -3.76
N ARG A 98 -8.58 6.04 -4.13
CA ARG A 98 -8.02 7.08 -3.24
C ARG A 98 -8.81 7.21 -1.93
N ALA A 99 -10.13 7.21 -2.01
CA ALA A 99 -10.99 7.30 -0.83
C ALA A 99 -10.82 6.08 0.09
N GLN A 100 -10.72 4.87 -0.49
CA GLN A 100 -10.44 3.64 0.27
C GLN A 100 -9.09 3.72 0.98
N GLN A 101 -8.01 4.16 0.31
CA GLN A 101 -6.70 4.31 0.95
C GLN A 101 -6.74 5.32 2.11
N GLY A 102 -7.44 6.44 1.94
CA GLY A 102 -7.63 7.42 3.02
C GLY A 102 -8.42 6.87 4.21
N GLN A 103 -9.45 6.05 3.97
CA GLN A 103 -10.22 5.39 5.03
C GLN A 103 -9.37 4.38 5.81
N MET A 104 -8.60 3.55 5.10
CA MET A 104 -7.70 2.56 5.73
C MET A 104 -6.61 3.25 6.57
N GLY A 105 -6.03 4.34 6.09
CA GLY A 105 -5.03 5.12 6.83
C GLY A 105 -5.58 5.82 8.09
N GLY A 106 -6.90 6.06 8.15
CA GLY A 106 -7.57 6.67 9.31
C GLY A 106 -8.13 5.67 10.33
N SER A 107 -7.96 4.36 10.13
CA SER A 107 -8.50 3.29 10.97
C SER A 107 -7.63 2.93 12.18
#